data_AF-A0A914QNT5-F1
#
_entry.id   AF-A0A914QNT5-F1
#
_cell.length_a   1.000
_cell.length_b   1.000
_cell.length_c   1.000
_cell.angle_alpha   90.00
_cell.angle_beta   90.00
_cell.angle_gamma   90.00
#
_symmetry.space_group_name_H-M   'P 1'
#
loop_
_entity.id
_entity.type
_entity.pdbx_description
1 polymer ?
#
loop_
_entity_poly.entity_id
_entity_poly.type
_entity_poly.pdbx_seq_one_letter_code
_entity_poly.pdbx_strand_id
1 'polypeptide(L)'
;MVEYDNEKFPLHKAAFLNDVQTLSRLLSEGTNDIGSQDPHGNTPLHIATMLGHKESITLLLSKNAPVKTKNAQGWSSLMEAISYGNRQTINLMLRKLKSQAREHLSSRKPHLMKVLGSIDDFYMEIKWDFISWVPFLSRILPSDVCKIYKHGTALRMDTTLVDFNDRSWERGDISFIYNPQVEHLKQHLVVLDNKKKKKLMF
;
A
#
# COMPACT_ATOMS: atom_id res chain seq x y z
N MET A 1 -29.56 -1.19 24.30
CA MET A 1 -28.23 -1.36 24.90
C MET A 1 -27.81 -2.79 24.62
N VAL A 2 -26.84 -3.01 23.74
CA VAL A 2 -26.26 -4.34 23.54
C VAL A 2 -25.27 -4.52 24.68
N GLU A 3 -25.49 -5.50 25.55
CA GLU A 3 -24.55 -5.86 26.61
C GLU A 3 -23.20 -6.20 25.96
N TYR A 4 -22.17 -5.42 26.28
CA TYR A 4 -20.81 -5.69 25.87
C TYR A 4 -20.35 -6.91 26.69
N ASP A 5 -20.46 -8.10 26.10
CA ASP A 5 -20.07 -9.35 26.75
C ASP A 5 -18.55 -9.33 26.99
N ASN A 6 -18.20 -8.96 28.23
CA ASN A 6 -16.85 -8.58 28.65
C ASN A 6 -15.85 -9.76 28.65
N GLU A 7 -16.35 -11.01 28.59
CA GLU A 7 -15.50 -12.20 28.53
C GLU A 7 -15.06 -12.53 27.10
N LYS A 8 -15.82 -12.10 26.10
CA LYS A 8 -15.62 -12.50 24.71
C LYS A 8 -14.57 -11.68 23.94
N PHE A 9 -14.30 -10.45 24.37
CA PHE A 9 -13.42 -9.50 23.67
C PHE A 9 -12.37 -8.87 24.61
N PRO A 10 -11.42 -9.66 25.14
CA PRO A 10 -10.47 -9.19 26.15
C PRO A 10 -9.51 -8.11 25.61
N LEU A 11 -9.12 -8.17 24.32
CA LEU A 11 -8.28 -7.15 23.69
C LEU A 11 -9.01 -5.81 23.54
N HIS A 12 -10.29 -5.82 23.16
CA HIS A 12 -11.10 -4.60 23.04
C HIS A 12 -11.29 -3.92 24.39
N LYS A 13 -11.52 -4.70 25.45
CA LYS A 13 -11.63 -4.19 26.82
C LYS A 13 -10.32 -3.54 27.29
N ALA A 14 -9.19 -4.22 27.10
CA ALA A 14 -7.88 -3.67 27.47
C ALA A 14 -7.58 -2.38 26.67
N ALA A 15 -7.89 -2.37 25.37
CA ALA A 15 -7.78 -1.19 24.53
C ALA A 15 -8.71 -0.05 24.97
N PHE A 16 -9.95 -0.35 25.42
CA PHE A 16 -10.91 0.63 25.92
C PHE A 16 -10.42 1.31 27.20
N LEU A 17 -9.88 0.52 28.14
CA LEU A 17 -9.38 0.99 29.43
C LEU A 17 -7.98 1.62 29.36
N ASN A 18 -7.33 1.62 28.19
CA ASN A 18 -5.91 1.93 28.01
C ASN A 18 -4.99 1.11 28.95
N ASP A 19 -5.38 -0.13 29.26
CA ASP A 19 -4.59 -1.04 30.09
C ASP A 19 -3.51 -1.72 29.22
N VAL A 20 -2.40 -1.01 29.05
CA VAL A 20 -1.26 -1.43 28.22
C VAL A 20 -0.63 -2.72 28.75
N GLN A 21 -0.62 -2.94 30.07
CA GLN A 21 -0.04 -4.15 30.67
C GLN A 21 -0.87 -5.38 30.30
N THR A 22 -2.18 -5.33 30.49
CA THR A 22 -3.09 -6.41 30.10
C THR A 22 -3.08 -6.60 28.60
N LEU A 23 -3.09 -5.51 27.82
CA LEU A 23 -3.02 -5.57 26.36
C LEU A 23 -1.73 -6.26 25.89
N SER A 24 -0.58 -5.92 26.48
CA SER A 24 0.71 -6.53 26.16
C SER A 24 0.74 -8.01 26.50
N ARG A 25 0.24 -8.37 27.69
CA ARG A 25 0.14 -9.77 28.14
C ARG A 25 -0.71 -10.60 27.18
N LEU A 26 -1.93 -10.15 26.87
CA LEU A 26 -2.85 -10.85 25.97
C LEU A 26 -2.28 -11.02 24.55
N LEU A 27 -1.56 -10.02 24.05
CA LEU A 27 -0.90 -10.10 22.73
C LEU A 27 0.33 -11.03 22.75
N SER A 28 0.97 -11.21 23.90
CA SER A 28 2.12 -12.12 24.05
C SER A 28 1.70 -13.59 24.18
N GLU A 29 0.55 -13.86 24.78
CA GLU A 29 -0.02 -15.21 24.92
C GLU A 29 -0.45 -15.80 23.56
N GLY A 30 -0.71 -14.96 22.56
CA GLY A 30 -1.02 -15.38 21.19
C GLY A 30 -2.37 -16.09 21.03
N THR A 31 -3.17 -16.18 22.10
CA THR A 31 -4.49 -16.82 22.12
C THR A 31 -5.58 -15.96 21.47
N ASN A 32 -5.35 -14.64 21.39
CA ASN A 32 -6.32 -13.68 20.88
C ASN A 32 -5.87 -13.12 19.53
N ASP A 33 -6.78 -13.12 18.55
CA ASP A 33 -6.55 -12.47 17.26
C ASP A 33 -6.64 -10.94 17.41
N ILE A 34 -5.52 -10.25 17.14
CA ILE A 34 -5.42 -8.78 17.14
C ILE A 34 -6.31 -8.12 16.07
N GLY A 35 -6.69 -8.87 15.03
CA GLY A 35 -7.61 -8.45 13.98
C GLY A 35 -9.08 -8.73 14.27
N SER A 36 -9.41 -9.36 15.40
CA SER A 36 -10.79 -9.70 15.75
C SER A 36 -11.69 -8.47 15.83
N GLN A 37 -12.93 -8.63 15.39
CA GLN A 37 -13.93 -7.57 15.34
C GLN A 37 -15.00 -7.82 16.40
N ASP A 38 -15.37 -6.76 17.13
CA ASP A 38 -16.50 -6.78 18.06
C ASP A 38 -17.85 -6.75 17.30
N PRO A 39 -19.02 -6.79 17.98
CA PRO A 39 -20.32 -6.73 17.32
C PRO A 39 -20.56 -5.47 16.47
N HIS A 40 -19.77 -4.41 16.64
CA HIS A 40 -19.81 -3.20 15.83
C HIS A 40 -18.79 -3.22 14.69
N GLY A 41 -18.09 -4.33 14.48
CA GLY A 41 -17.01 -4.45 13.49
C GLY A 41 -15.71 -3.78 13.95
N ASN A 42 -15.63 -3.24 15.16
CA ASN A 42 -14.45 -2.54 15.63
C ASN A 42 -13.37 -3.55 16.02
N THR A 43 -12.13 -3.30 15.59
CA THR A 43 -10.95 -4.00 16.12
C THR A 43 -10.46 -3.30 17.40
N PRO A 44 -9.60 -3.92 18.22
CA PRO A 44 -8.99 -3.24 19.37
C PRO A 44 -8.30 -1.92 18.98
N LEU A 45 -7.74 -1.86 17.77
CA LEU A 45 -7.14 -0.64 17.22
C LEU A 45 -8.18 0.46 16.94
N HIS A 46 -9.40 0.12 16.49
CA HIS A 46 -10.47 1.11 16.36
C HIS A 46 -10.80 1.72 17.72
N ILE A 47 -11.01 0.88 18.74
CA ILE A 47 -11.34 1.34 20.10
C ILE A 47 -10.26 2.27 20.64
N ALA A 48 -8.98 1.86 20.59
CA ALA A 48 -7.87 2.68 21.05
C ALA A 48 -7.76 4.00 20.27
N THR A 49 -8.09 3.99 18.97
CA THR A 49 -8.04 5.18 18.12
C THR A 49 -9.15 6.17 18.43
N MET A 50 -10.40 5.70 18.56
CA MET A 50 -11.56 6.53 18.88
C MET A 50 -11.42 7.23 20.22
N LEU A 51 -10.79 6.55 21.19
CA LEU A 51 -10.55 7.10 22.53
C LEU A 51 -9.24 7.90 22.65
N GLY A 52 -8.41 7.92 21.60
CA GLY A 52 -7.15 8.68 21.59
C GLY A 52 -6.03 8.07 22.44
N HIS A 53 -6.13 6.79 22.80
CA HIS A 53 -5.22 6.06 23.69
C HIS A 53 -3.89 5.74 23.00
N LYS A 54 -2.95 6.69 23.04
CA LYS A 54 -1.69 6.64 22.27
C LYS A 54 -0.85 5.41 22.59
N GLU A 55 -0.76 5.01 23.84
CA GLU A 55 0.06 3.87 24.29
C GLU A 55 -0.52 2.54 23.79
N SER A 56 -1.85 2.39 23.86
CA SER A 56 -2.52 1.22 23.29
C SER A 56 -2.38 1.16 21.77
N ILE A 57 -2.49 2.31 21.07
CA ILE A 57 -2.28 2.40 19.62
C ILE A 57 -0.85 1.98 19.25
N THR A 58 0.17 2.52 19.93
CA THR A 58 1.57 2.21 19.61
C THR A 58 1.87 0.73 19.84
N LEU A 59 1.37 0.15 20.93
CA LEU A 59 1.53 -1.28 21.21
C LEU A 59 0.85 -2.15 20.15
N LEU A 60 -0.41 -1.89 19.82
CA LEU A 60 -1.16 -2.65 18.81
C LEU A 60 -0.48 -2.59 17.43
N LEU A 61 -0.03 -1.40 17.01
CA LEU A 61 0.69 -1.24 15.75
C LEU A 61 2.06 -1.93 15.78
N SER A 62 2.75 -1.95 16.93
CA SER A 62 4.01 -2.70 17.06
C SER A 62 3.81 -4.20 16.82
N LYS A 63 2.66 -4.75 17.24
CA LYS A 63 2.24 -6.14 17.05
C LYS A 63 1.48 -6.40 15.74
N ASN A 64 1.65 -5.53 14.74
CA ASN A 64 1.09 -5.67 13.39
C ASN A 64 -0.45 -5.67 13.32
N ALA A 65 -1.15 -4.97 14.22
CA ALA A 65 -2.59 -4.77 14.12
C ALA A 65 -3.01 -4.26 12.72
N PRO A 66 -4.09 -4.80 12.12
CA PRO A 66 -4.48 -4.45 10.77
C PRO A 66 -5.08 -3.04 10.70
N VAL A 67 -4.41 -2.14 9.98
CA VAL A 67 -4.81 -0.72 9.86
C VAL A 67 -5.94 -0.53 8.82
N LYS A 68 -6.10 -1.47 7.89
CA LYS A 68 -7.08 -1.40 6.79
C LYS A 68 -8.44 -2.02 7.10
N THR A 69 -8.56 -2.77 8.18
CA THR A 69 -9.83 -3.41 8.55
C THR A 69 -10.90 -2.35 8.72
N LYS A 70 -12.07 -2.58 8.14
CA LYS A 70 -13.20 -1.67 8.23
C LYS A 70 -14.19 -2.16 9.28
N ASN A 71 -14.70 -1.25 10.10
CA ASN A 71 -15.81 -1.52 11.01
C ASN A 71 -17.15 -1.62 10.27
N ALA A 72 -18.24 -1.84 11.00
CA ALA A 72 -19.59 -1.99 10.41
C ALA A 72 -20.07 -0.73 9.69
N GLN A 73 -19.53 0.44 10.02
CA GLN A 73 -19.80 1.71 9.36
C GLN A 73 -18.92 1.93 8.11
N GLY A 74 -18.01 1.01 7.80
CA GLY A 74 -17.10 1.09 6.66
C GLY A 74 -15.84 1.93 6.89
N TRP A 75 -15.61 2.38 8.13
CA TRP A 75 -14.45 3.18 8.52
C TRP A 75 -13.29 2.28 8.92
N SER A 76 -12.08 2.62 8.48
CA SER A 76 -10.87 2.00 9.02
C SER A 76 -10.33 2.78 10.20
N SER A 77 -9.50 2.17 11.03
CA SER A 77 -8.85 2.86 12.16
C SER A 77 -8.07 4.10 11.71
N LEU A 78 -7.49 4.09 10.51
CA LEU A 78 -6.83 5.28 9.95
C LEU A 78 -7.83 6.39 9.61
N MET A 79 -9.01 6.06 9.06
CA MET A 79 -10.05 7.05 8.77
C MET A 79 -10.58 7.69 10.05
N GLU A 80 -10.74 6.89 11.12
CA GLU A 80 -11.06 7.40 12.46
C GLU A 80 -9.95 8.34 12.96
N ALA A 81 -8.67 7.95 12.88
CA ALA A 81 -7.58 8.83 13.30
C ALA A 81 -7.56 10.18 12.56
N ILE A 82 -7.98 10.18 11.29
CA ILE A 82 -8.09 11.37 10.45
C ILE A 82 -9.26 12.25 10.91
N SER A 83 -10.43 11.67 11.21
CA SER A 83 -11.61 12.43 11.64
C SER A 83 -11.36 13.19 12.95
N TYR A 84 -10.61 12.60 13.88
CA TYR A 84 -10.23 13.24 15.14
C TYR A 84 -9.02 14.19 15.03
N GLY A 85 -8.36 14.28 13.87
CA GLY A 85 -7.28 15.24 13.62
C GLY A 85 -5.94 14.96 14.36
N ASN A 86 -5.71 13.75 14.87
CA ASN A 86 -4.49 13.45 15.61
C ASN A 86 -3.30 13.13 14.67
N ARG A 87 -2.55 14.17 14.31
CA ARG A 87 -1.39 14.10 13.39
C ARG A 87 -0.34 13.04 13.77
N GLN A 88 -0.10 12.81 15.06
CA GLN A 88 0.91 11.85 15.51
C GLN A 88 0.45 10.42 15.22
N THR A 89 -0.79 10.11 15.59
CA THR A 89 -1.43 8.80 15.32
C THR A 89 -1.54 8.54 13.82
N ILE A 90 -1.98 9.53 13.04
CA ILE A 90 -2.09 9.43 11.58
C ILE A 90 -0.73 9.06 10.96
N ASN A 91 0.34 9.78 11.33
CA ASN A 91 1.68 9.50 10.81
C ASN A 91 2.17 8.09 11.19
N LEU A 92 1.92 7.65 12.42
CA LEU A 92 2.29 6.32 12.88
C LEU A 92 1.55 5.23 12.10
N MET A 93 0.23 5.37 11.93
CA MET A 93 -0.59 4.44 11.15
C MET A 93 -0.22 4.42 9.68
N LEU A 94 0.08 5.57 9.04
CA LEU A 94 0.53 5.62 7.65
C LEU A 94 1.86 4.91 7.44
N ARG A 95 2.81 5.05 8.38
CA ARG A 95 4.07 4.30 8.34
C ARG A 95 3.80 2.80 8.43
N LYS A 96 2.95 2.39 9.37
CA LYS A 96 2.61 0.97 9.54
C LYS A 96 1.86 0.40 8.34
N LEU A 97 0.94 1.15 7.76
CA LEU A 97 0.22 0.82 6.53
C LEU A 97 1.18 0.56 5.36
N LYS A 98 2.17 1.43 5.17
CA LYS A 98 3.21 1.25 4.14
C LYS A 98 4.05 0.00 4.39
N SER A 99 4.40 -0.29 5.65
CA SER A 99 5.11 -1.53 6.03
C SER A 99 4.29 -2.77 5.69
N GLN A 100 3.04 -2.82 6.14
CA GLN A 100 2.11 -3.94 5.89
C GLN A 100 1.91 -4.17 4.38
N ALA A 101 1.78 -3.10 3.59
CA ALA A 101 1.68 -3.22 2.13
C ALA A 101 2.94 -3.82 1.49
N ARG A 102 4.13 -3.43 1.97
CA ARG A 102 5.41 -3.99 1.50
C ARG A 102 5.59 -5.45 1.90
N GLU A 103 5.25 -5.80 3.13
CA GLU A 103 5.31 -7.19 3.63
C GLU A 103 4.37 -8.10 2.83
N HIS A 104 3.14 -7.65 2.61
CA HIS A 104 2.16 -8.36 1.79
C HIS A 104 2.58 -8.50 0.31
N LEU A 105 3.26 -7.49 -0.25
CA LEU A 105 3.84 -7.60 -1.59
C LEU A 105 5.03 -8.59 -1.60
N SER A 106 5.86 -8.55 -0.56
CA SER A 106 7.01 -9.44 -0.39
C SER A 106 6.59 -10.91 -0.32
N SER A 107 5.50 -11.22 0.39
CA SER A 107 4.99 -12.59 0.48
C SER A 107 4.43 -13.12 -0.85
N ARG A 108 3.88 -12.23 -1.70
CA ARG A 108 3.39 -12.58 -3.04
C ARG A 108 4.47 -12.62 -4.11
N LYS A 109 5.63 -12.00 -3.86
CA LYS A 109 6.74 -11.91 -4.82
C LYS A 109 7.17 -13.27 -5.38
N PRO A 110 7.36 -14.35 -4.58
CA PRO A 110 7.78 -15.65 -5.11
C PRO A 110 6.76 -16.24 -6.09
N HIS A 111 5.47 -16.13 -5.78
CA HIS A 111 4.40 -16.59 -6.66
C HIS A 111 4.37 -15.80 -7.97
N LEU A 112 4.45 -14.47 -7.90
CA LEU A 112 4.50 -13.61 -9.08
C LEU A 112 5.72 -13.94 -9.96
N MET A 113 6.86 -14.19 -9.34
CA MET A 113 8.10 -14.60 -10.03
C MET A 113 7.94 -15.93 -10.76
N LYS A 114 7.27 -16.90 -10.14
CA LYS A 114 6.94 -18.18 -10.77
C LYS A 114 6.03 -17.99 -11.97
N VAL A 115 4.98 -17.18 -11.84
CA VAL A 115 4.05 -16.86 -12.93
C VAL A 115 4.79 -16.16 -14.07
N LEU A 116 5.62 -15.16 -13.77
CA LEU A 116 6.38 -14.42 -14.76
C LEU A 116 7.35 -15.33 -15.53
N GLY A 117 7.99 -16.28 -14.83
CA GLY A 117 8.86 -17.28 -15.45
C GLY A 117 8.12 -18.31 -16.30
N SER A 118 6.82 -18.55 -16.05
CA SER A 118 6.00 -19.47 -16.85
C SER A 118 5.46 -18.87 -18.15
N ILE A 119 5.45 -17.54 -18.27
CA ILE A 119 5.05 -16.84 -19.48
C ILE A 119 6.24 -16.87 -20.44
N ASP A 120 6.02 -17.11 -21.73
CA ASP A 120 7.10 -17.04 -22.73
C ASP A 120 7.61 -15.61 -22.92
N ASP A 121 8.78 -15.47 -23.53
CA ASP A 121 9.34 -14.15 -23.82
C ASP A 121 8.51 -13.42 -24.87
N PHE A 122 8.25 -12.14 -24.62
CA PHE A 122 7.42 -11.35 -25.51
C PHE A 122 7.86 -9.90 -25.59
N TYR A 123 7.47 -9.29 -26.71
CA TYR A 123 7.48 -7.86 -26.93
C TYR A 123 6.04 -7.41 -27.14
N MET A 124 5.66 -6.32 -26.48
CA MET A 124 4.36 -5.68 -26.68
C MET A 124 4.54 -4.18 -26.80
N GLU A 125 3.84 -3.58 -27.76
CA GLU A 125 3.81 -2.13 -27.96
C GLU A 125 2.36 -1.66 -27.91
N ILE A 126 2.05 -0.86 -26.91
CA ILE A 126 0.74 -0.24 -26.74
C ILE A 126 0.87 1.20 -27.19
N LYS A 127 0.09 1.57 -28.21
CA LYS A 127 -0.01 2.94 -28.71
C LYS A 127 -1.37 3.51 -28.35
N TRP A 128 -1.35 4.70 -27.77
CA TRP A 128 -2.53 5.48 -27.45
C TRP A 128 -2.62 6.62 -28.43
N ASP A 129 -3.37 6.44 -29.52
CA ASP A 129 -3.59 7.49 -30.50
C ASP A 129 -4.86 8.27 -30.14
N PHE A 130 -4.69 9.57 -29.83
CA PHE A 130 -5.82 10.44 -29.60
C PHE A 130 -6.39 10.95 -30.93
N ILE A 131 -7.50 10.35 -31.34
CA ILE A 131 -8.26 10.81 -32.50
C ILE A 131 -9.41 11.69 -32.01
N SER A 132 -9.41 12.95 -32.45
CA SER A 132 -10.50 13.91 -32.20
C SER A 132 -11.12 14.34 -33.52
N TRP A 133 -12.45 14.41 -33.53
CA TRP A 133 -13.24 14.97 -34.64
C TRP A 133 -13.11 16.49 -34.74
N VAL A 134 -12.61 17.14 -33.68
CA VAL A 134 -12.35 18.59 -33.71
C VAL A 134 -11.04 18.84 -34.48
N PRO A 135 -11.04 19.70 -35.51
CA PRO A 135 -9.85 20.04 -36.26
C PRO A 135 -8.70 20.52 -35.36
N PHE A 136 -7.47 20.10 -35.68
CA PHE A 136 -6.23 20.42 -34.97
C PHE A 136 -6.07 19.87 -33.54
N LEU A 137 -7.13 19.39 -32.89
CA LEU A 137 -7.03 18.80 -31.54
C LEU A 137 -6.19 17.52 -31.51
N SER A 138 -6.26 16.70 -32.56
CA SER A 138 -5.39 15.52 -32.75
C SER A 138 -3.91 15.87 -33.01
N ARG A 139 -3.61 17.12 -33.39
CA ARG A 139 -2.23 17.64 -33.50
C ARG A 139 -1.69 18.15 -32.17
N ILE A 140 -2.58 18.53 -31.25
CA ILE A 140 -2.25 19.06 -29.92
C ILE A 140 -2.17 17.93 -28.89
N LEU A 141 -3.01 16.90 -29.05
CA LEU A 141 -2.99 15.69 -28.21
C LEU A 141 -2.04 14.65 -28.80
N PRO A 142 -0.93 14.34 -28.12
CA PRO A 142 0.08 13.42 -28.63
C PRO A 142 -0.37 11.95 -28.58
N SER A 143 0.19 11.15 -29.48
CA SER A 143 0.19 9.71 -29.35
C SER A 143 1.19 9.29 -28.26
N ASP A 144 0.76 8.48 -27.29
CA ASP A 144 1.67 7.90 -26.30
C ASP A 144 2.01 6.45 -26.63
N VAL A 145 3.27 6.07 -26.38
CA VAL A 145 3.74 4.72 -26.66
C VAL A 145 4.32 4.11 -25.39
N CYS A 146 3.83 2.93 -25.05
CA CYS A 146 4.37 2.08 -23.99
C CYS A 146 4.88 0.78 -24.62
N LYS A 147 6.19 0.53 -24.51
CA LYS A 147 6.84 -0.68 -25.00
C LYS A 147 7.20 -1.56 -23.81
N ILE A 148 6.81 -2.81 -23.85
CA ILE A 148 7.06 -3.80 -22.81
C ILE A 148 7.87 -4.94 -23.41
N TYR A 149 9.01 -5.22 -22.78
CA TYR A 149 9.91 -6.30 -23.12
C TYR A 149 9.98 -7.24 -21.92
N LYS A 150 9.70 -8.50 -22.14
CA LYS A 150 9.79 -9.53 -21.12
C LYS A 150 10.80 -10.59 -21.57
N HIS A 151 11.73 -10.93 -20.69
CA HIS A 151 12.71 -11.99 -20.90
C HIS A 151 12.93 -12.78 -19.60
N GLY A 152 12.59 -14.07 -19.58
CA GLY A 152 12.62 -14.91 -18.38
C GLY A 152 11.78 -14.31 -17.25
N THR A 153 12.42 -13.82 -16.18
CA THR A 153 11.76 -13.09 -15.08
C THR A 153 12.09 -11.59 -15.06
N ALA A 154 12.84 -11.12 -16.04
CA ALA A 154 13.17 -9.71 -16.21
C ALA A 154 12.08 -9.02 -17.06
N LEU A 155 11.81 -7.76 -16.71
CA LEU A 155 10.85 -6.92 -17.40
C LEU A 155 11.48 -5.56 -17.67
N ARG A 156 11.30 -5.04 -18.87
CA ARG A 156 11.57 -3.64 -19.20
C ARG A 156 10.30 -3.01 -19.76
N MET A 157 9.98 -1.81 -19.28
CA MET A 157 8.89 -1.00 -19.81
C MET A 157 9.43 0.38 -20.14
N ASP A 158 9.27 0.81 -21.39
CA ASP A 158 9.63 2.14 -21.86
C ASP A 158 8.34 2.92 -22.14
N THR A 159 8.19 4.11 -21.55
CA THR A 159 6.99 4.95 -21.70
C THR A 159 7.35 6.40 -22.01
N THR A 160 6.56 7.01 -22.90
CA THR A 160 6.65 8.44 -23.23
C THR A 160 5.87 9.32 -22.25
N LEU A 161 4.87 8.74 -21.60
CA LEU A 161 4.06 9.41 -20.59
C LEU A 161 4.71 9.26 -19.22
N VAL A 162 5.03 10.39 -18.58
CA VAL A 162 5.73 10.43 -17.29
C VAL A 162 4.77 10.69 -16.14
N ASP A 163 4.00 11.78 -16.23
CA ASP A 163 3.12 12.21 -15.17
C ASP A 163 2.02 13.16 -15.69
N PHE A 164 1.04 13.45 -14.84
CA PHE A 164 0.02 14.46 -15.04
C PHE A 164 0.05 15.46 -13.87
N ASN A 165 1.01 16.39 -13.90
CA ASN A 165 1.15 17.45 -12.91
C ASN A 165 0.59 18.78 -13.44
N ASP A 166 0.02 19.58 -12.53
CA ASP A 166 -0.50 20.93 -12.82
C ASP A 166 -1.48 21.00 -14.02
N ARG A 167 -2.31 19.96 -14.18
CA ARG A 167 -3.26 19.81 -15.31
C ARG A 167 -2.58 19.75 -16.69
N SER A 168 -1.31 19.40 -16.73
CA SER A 168 -0.51 19.29 -17.95
C SER A 168 0.11 17.90 -18.07
N TRP A 169 0.22 17.42 -19.31
CA TRP A 169 0.87 16.15 -19.61
C TRP A 169 2.39 16.34 -19.60
N GLU A 170 3.08 15.68 -18.68
CA GLU A 170 4.54 15.65 -18.67
C GLU A 170 5.04 14.50 -19.56
N ARG A 171 5.70 14.87 -20.67
CA ARG A 171 6.30 13.90 -21.60
C ARG A 171 7.78 13.69 -21.34
N GLY A 172 8.18 12.44 -21.32
CA GLY A 172 9.55 12.01 -21.12
C GLY A 172 9.91 10.83 -21.97
N ASP A 173 11.03 10.22 -21.60
CA ASP A 173 11.48 8.95 -22.13
C ASP A 173 12.00 8.21 -20.90
N ILE A 174 11.10 7.44 -20.29
CA ILE A 174 11.37 6.75 -19.03
C ILE A 174 11.38 5.25 -19.27
N SER A 175 12.45 4.62 -18.81
CA SER A 175 12.60 3.17 -18.80
C SER A 175 12.53 2.64 -17.38
N PHE A 176 11.58 1.74 -17.13
CA PHE A 176 11.49 0.92 -15.94
C PHE A 176 12.13 -0.43 -16.24
N ILE A 177 13.19 -0.78 -15.51
CA ILE A 177 13.93 -2.03 -15.71
C ILE A 177 13.87 -2.81 -14.41
N TYR A 178 13.15 -3.93 -14.45
CA TYR A 178 13.09 -4.91 -13.37
C TYR A 178 14.00 -6.10 -13.72
N ASN A 179 15.06 -6.29 -12.95
CA ASN A 179 15.93 -7.45 -13.07
C ASN A 179 16.12 -8.14 -11.70
N PRO A 180 15.50 -9.30 -11.48
CA PRO A 180 15.56 -10.01 -10.21
C PRO A 180 16.87 -10.81 -10.03
N GLN A 181 17.63 -11.07 -11.09
CA GLN A 181 18.82 -11.94 -11.07
C GLN A 181 20.09 -11.21 -10.63
N VAL A 182 20.05 -9.87 -10.55
CA VAL A 182 21.21 -9.08 -10.10
C VAL A 182 21.21 -8.98 -8.58
N GLU A 183 21.86 -9.95 -7.93
CA GLU A 183 21.94 -10.08 -6.47
C GLU A 183 22.63 -8.89 -5.77
N HIS A 184 23.49 -8.16 -6.48
CA HIS A 184 24.29 -7.05 -5.90
C HIS A 184 23.52 -5.72 -5.81
N LEU A 185 22.34 -5.62 -6.42
CA LEU A 185 21.54 -4.40 -6.38
C LEU A 185 20.56 -4.46 -5.21
N LYS A 186 20.69 -3.53 -4.25
CA LYS A 186 19.70 -3.28 -3.18
C LYS A 186 18.27 -3.02 -3.72
N GLN A 187 18.14 -2.69 -5.02
CA GLN A 187 16.89 -2.44 -5.71
C GLN A 187 16.85 -3.22 -7.02
N HIS A 188 15.90 -4.15 -7.15
CA HIS A 188 15.68 -4.93 -8.38
C HIS A 188 14.93 -4.14 -9.47
N LEU A 189 14.38 -2.97 -9.14
CA LEU A 189 13.75 -2.05 -10.08
C LEU A 189 14.62 -0.80 -10.23
N VAL A 190 14.95 -0.46 -11.46
CA VAL A 190 15.70 0.73 -11.84
C VAL A 190 14.81 1.58 -12.74
N VAL A 191 14.72 2.87 -12.45
CA VAL A 191 14.01 3.83 -13.30
C VAL A 191 15.04 4.79 -13.90
N LEU A 192 15.03 4.92 -15.23
CA LEU A 192 15.94 5.77 -15.99
C LEU A 192 15.14 6.88 -16.66
N ASP A 193 15.60 8.12 -16.53
CA ASP A 193 15.22 9.22 -17.41
C ASP A 193 16.23 9.28 -18.55
N ASN A 194 15.84 8.80 -19.72
CA ASN A 194 16.71 8.67 -20.89
C ASN A 194 17.07 10.04 -21.48
N LYS A 195 16.21 11.06 -21.31
CA LYS A 195 16.51 12.44 -21.74
C LYS A 195 17.59 13.06 -20.87
N LYS A 196 17.49 12.88 -19.54
CA LYS A 196 18.47 13.41 -18.59
C LYS A 196 19.69 12.50 -18.40
N LYS A 197 19.68 11.29 -18.98
CA LYS A 197 20.69 10.22 -18.79
C LYS A 197 21.00 9.96 -17.32
N LYS A 198 19.98 10.04 -16.46
CA LYS A 198 20.13 9.91 -15.00
C LYS A 198 19.22 8.83 -14.45
N LYS A 199 19.74 8.08 -13.49
CA LYS A 199 18.94 7.18 -12.67
C LYS A 199 18.08 8.00 -11.72
N LEU A 200 16.78 7.74 -11.73
CA LEU A 200 15.85 8.34 -10.78
C LEU A 200 15.89 7.51 -9.49
N MET A 201 16.10 8.18 -8.34
CA MET A 201 15.91 7.56 -7.03
C MET A 201 14.53 7.96 -6.52
N PHE A 202 13.71 6.95 -6.20
CA PHE A 202 12.41 7.10 -5.55
C PHE A 202 12.40 6.37 -4.21
#